data_AF-A0A3D3AJV5-F1
#
_entry.id   AF-A0A3D3AJV5-F1
#
_cell.length_a   1.000
_cell.length_b   1.000
_cell.length_c   1.000
_cell.angle_alpha   90.00
_cell.angle_beta   90.00
_cell.angle_gamma   90.00
#
_symmetry.space_group_name_H-M   'P 1'
#
loop_
_entity.id
_entity.type
_entity.pdbx_description
1 polymer ?
#
loop_
_entity_poly.entity_id
_entity_poly.type
_entity_poly.pdbx_seq_one_letter_code
_entity_poly.pdbx_strand_id
1 'polypeptide(L)'
;KNSKYPVESWKFVSFLASAEAQQILFDAATLDRGFPQPPASKAVAETASRNPVIAPYISSLNTAKSFYTASLTQDSKTSLNSRLIKYLEDAVNGVTARQEIPKIIEALHNGFVQVLSQYGLVAAPTPTPTP
;
A
#
# COMPACT_ATOMS: atom_id res chain seq x y z
N LYS A 1 -18.84 -11.76 -4.93
CA LYS A 1 -19.54 -13.00 -4.53
C LYS A 1 -20.65 -13.42 -5.50
N ASN A 2 -21.25 -12.50 -6.26
CA ASN A 2 -22.38 -12.80 -7.16
C ASN A 2 -21.96 -13.05 -8.62
N SER A 3 -20.70 -13.46 -8.86
CA SER A 3 -20.25 -13.80 -10.22
C SER A 3 -20.98 -15.07 -10.69
N LYS A 4 -21.32 -15.13 -11.98
CA LYS A 4 -21.86 -16.35 -12.61
C LYS A 4 -20.80 -17.47 -12.72
N TYR A 5 -19.51 -17.13 -12.63
CA TYR A 5 -18.38 -18.05 -12.81
C TYR A 5 -17.36 -17.92 -11.68
N PRO A 6 -17.73 -18.23 -10.42
CA PRO A 6 -16.87 -17.98 -9.27
C PRO A 6 -15.59 -18.83 -9.28
N VAL A 7 -15.67 -20.07 -9.76
CA VAL A 7 -14.52 -21.00 -9.81
C VAL A 7 -13.51 -20.55 -10.87
N GLU A 8 -13.99 -20.23 -12.06
CA GLU A 8 -13.16 -19.77 -13.17
C GLU A 8 -12.53 -18.42 -12.86
N SER A 9 -13.29 -17.52 -12.21
CA SER A 9 -12.77 -16.24 -11.74
C SER A 9 -11.60 -16.44 -10.78
N TRP A 10 -11.71 -17.40 -9.85
CA TRP A 10 -10.63 -17.68 -8.90
C TRP A 10 -9.42 -18.34 -9.54
N LYS A 11 -9.63 -19.24 -10.50
CA LYS A 11 -8.56 -19.81 -11.33
C LYS A 11 -7.82 -18.73 -12.12
N PHE A 12 -8.55 -17.79 -12.70
CA PHE A 12 -7.95 -16.68 -13.45
C PHE A 12 -7.15 -15.75 -12.55
N VAL A 13 -7.67 -15.36 -11.39
CA VAL A 13 -6.91 -14.57 -10.39
C VAL A 13 -5.65 -15.31 -9.95
N SER A 14 -5.73 -16.63 -9.76
CA SER A 14 -4.57 -17.46 -9.41
C SER A 14 -3.53 -17.48 -10.55
N PHE A 15 -3.99 -17.57 -11.80
CA PHE A 15 -3.11 -17.45 -12.96
C PHE A 15 -2.43 -16.08 -13.02
N LEU A 16 -3.17 -14.97 -12.83
CA LEU A 16 -2.60 -13.62 -12.81
C LEU A 16 -1.51 -13.43 -11.73
N ALA A 17 -1.57 -14.20 -10.65
CA ALA A 17 -0.56 -14.20 -9.59
C ALA A 17 0.67 -15.10 -9.90
N SER A 18 0.61 -15.93 -10.95
CA SER A 18 1.72 -16.78 -11.36
C SER A 18 2.88 -15.98 -11.94
N ALA A 19 4.09 -16.56 -11.92
CA ALA A 19 5.26 -15.94 -12.53
C ALA A 19 5.09 -15.76 -14.05
N GLU A 20 4.45 -16.71 -14.73
CA GLU A 20 4.17 -16.66 -16.16
C GLU A 20 3.30 -15.45 -16.53
N ALA A 21 2.14 -15.31 -15.88
CA ALA A 21 1.25 -14.19 -16.18
C ALA A 21 1.89 -12.84 -15.85
N GLN A 22 2.69 -12.77 -14.78
CA GLN A 22 3.38 -11.53 -14.42
C GLN A 22 4.50 -11.18 -15.40
N GLN A 23 5.19 -12.16 -15.97
CA GLN A 23 6.16 -11.93 -17.06
C GLN A 23 5.44 -11.38 -18.29
N ILE A 24 4.32 -11.99 -18.71
CA ILE A 24 3.50 -11.51 -19.83
C ILE A 24 3.06 -10.05 -19.61
N LEU A 25 2.55 -9.74 -18.41
CA LEU A 25 2.11 -8.39 -18.07
C LEU A 25 3.26 -7.38 -18.05
N PHE A 26 4.42 -7.78 -17.53
CA PHE A 26 5.62 -6.95 -17.51
C PHE A 26 6.08 -6.61 -18.93
N ASP A 27 6.24 -7.63 -19.78
CA ASP A 27 6.68 -7.46 -21.16
C ASP A 27 5.69 -6.59 -21.95
N ALA A 28 4.39 -6.85 -21.83
CA ALA A 28 3.36 -6.01 -22.47
C ALA A 28 3.42 -4.55 -22.00
N ALA A 29 3.61 -4.30 -20.71
CA ALA A 29 3.69 -2.95 -20.17
C ALA A 29 4.95 -2.20 -20.65
N THR A 30 6.07 -2.89 -20.89
CA THR A 30 7.30 -2.26 -21.41
C THR A 30 7.16 -1.75 -22.85
N LEU A 31 6.21 -2.29 -23.63
CA LEU A 31 5.98 -1.87 -25.02
C LEU A 31 5.20 -0.56 -25.11
N ASP A 32 4.26 -0.34 -24.18
CA ASP A 32 3.35 0.81 -24.17
C ASP A 32 3.83 1.93 -23.24
N ARG A 33 4.48 1.58 -22.13
CA ARG A 33 4.96 2.53 -21.12
C ARG A 33 6.48 2.50 -21.06
N GLY A 34 7.10 3.68 -21.05
CA GLY A 34 8.55 3.81 -20.80
C GLY A 34 9.00 3.25 -19.45
N PHE A 35 8.05 3.00 -18.53
CA PHE A 35 8.29 2.48 -17.19
C PHE A 35 7.27 1.36 -16.87
N PRO A 36 7.65 0.08 -16.94
CA PRO A 36 6.78 -1.00 -16.47
C PRO A 36 6.65 -0.96 -14.95
N GLN A 37 5.54 -1.49 -14.42
CA GLN A 37 5.37 -1.65 -12.98
C GLN A 37 6.28 -2.77 -12.47
N PRO A 38 6.97 -2.60 -11.33
CA PRO A 38 7.72 -3.69 -10.71
C PRO A 38 6.79 -4.90 -10.47
N PRO A 39 7.15 -6.10 -10.94
CA PRO A 39 6.32 -7.29 -10.79
C PRO A 39 6.23 -7.71 -9.32
N ALA A 40 5.09 -8.29 -8.92
CA ALA A 40 4.91 -8.78 -7.55
C ALA A 40 5.71 -10.07 -7.25
N SER A 41 6.06 -10.85 -8.28
CA SER A 41 6.87 -12.07 -8.19
C SER A 41 8.34 -11.72 -8.12
N LYS A 42 9.00 -12.26 -7.10
CA LYS A 42 10.45 -12.16 -6.93
C LYS A 42 11.22 -12.75 -8.11
N ALA A 43 10.73 -13.84 -8.70
CA ALA A 43 11.37 -14.48 -9.86
C ALA A 43 11.36 -13.57 -11.09
N VAL A 44 10.29 -12.80 -11.29
CA VAL A 44 10.19 -11.84 -12.41
C VAL A 44 10.97 -10.56 -12.09
N ALA A 45 11.11 -10.20 -10.81
CA ALA A 45 11.87 -9.04 -10.37
C ALA A 45 13.37 -9.12 -10.76
N GLU A 46 13.96 -10.31 -10.81
CA GLU A 46 15.35 -10.48 -11.28
C GLU A 46 15.51 -10.09 -12.75
N THR A 47 14.61 -10.55 -13.63
CA THR A 47 14.60 -10.15 -15.05
C THR A 47 14.33 -8.66 -15.20
N ALA A 48 13.37 -8.14 -14.44
CA ALA A 48 13.00 -6.73 -14.44
C ALA A 48 14.17 -5.83 -13.99
N SER A 49 15.09 -6.31 -13.13
CA SER A 49 16.25 -5.54 -12.67
C SER A 49 17.20 -5.11 -13.78
N ARG A 50 17.13 -5.75 -14.96
CA ARG A 50 17.92 -5.37 -16.15
C ARG A 50 17.42 -4.08 -16.80
N ASN A 51 16.20 -3.63 -16.50
CA ASN A 51 15.71 -2.33 -16.94
C ASN A 51 16.24 -1.24 -15.99
N PRO A 52 17.08 -0.30 -16.48
CA PRO A 52 17.79 0.65 -15.62
C PRO A 52 16.85 1.63 -14.90
N VAL A 53 15.63 1.82 -15.39
CA VAL A 53 14.67 2.73 -14.75
C VAL A 53 14.05 2.09 -13.52
N ILE A 54 13.74 0.79 -13.57
CA ILE A 54 13.07 0.10 -12.47
C ILE A 54 14.03 -0.58 -11.49
N ALA A 55 15.30 -0.77 -11.88
CA ALA A 55 16.33 -1.39 -11.05
C ALA A 55 16.44 -0.78 -9.64
N PRO A 56 16.40 0.56 -9.43
CA PRO A 56 16.45 1.16 -8.10
C PRO A 56 15.23 0.80 -7.23
N TYR A 57 14.06 0.59 -7.84
CA TYR A 57 12.87 0.17 -7.10
C TYR A 57 12.97 -1.29 -6.70
N ILE A 58 13.49 -2.15 -7.57
CA ILE A 58 13.67 -3.58 -7.29
C ILE A 58 14.64 -3.81 -6.13
N SER A 59 15.75 -3.06 -6.06
CA SER A 59 16.68 -3.17 -4.93
C SER A 59 16.02 -2.78 -3.60
N SER A 60 15.09 -1.82 -3.60
CA SER A 60 14.34 -1.41 -2.42
C SER A 60 13.32 -2.45 -1.92
N LEU A 61 12.87 -3.38 -2.79
CA LEU A 61 11.84 -4.38 -2.46
C LEU A 61 12.29 -5.34 -1.35
N ASN A 62 13.60 -5.59 -1.20
CA ASN A 62 14.13 -6.48 -0.16
C ASN A 62 13.88 -5.97 1.26
N THR A 63 13.81 -4.65 1.43
CA THR A 63 13.55 -3.99 2.73
C THR A 63 12.14 -3.40 2.81
N ALA A 64 11.40 -3.39 1.70
CA ALA A 64 10.04 -2.89 1.68
C ALA A 64 9.14 -3.70 2.62
N LYS A 65 8.23 -3.00 3.29
CA LYS A 65 7.19 -3.60 4.13
C LYS A 65 5.84 -3.29 3.52
N SER A 66 4.94 -4.26 3.55
CA SER A 66 3.53 -4.00 3.28
C SER A 66 3.01 -2.99 4.29
N PHE A 67 2.15 -2.10 3.82
CA PHE A 67 1.55 -1.07 4.63
C PHE A 67 0.07 -0.98 4.29
N TYR A 68 -0.73 -0.46 5.23
CA TYR A 68 -2.19 -0.48 5.12
C TYR A 68 -2.75 0.56 4.14
N THR A 69 -1.89 1.41 3.56
CA THR A 69 -2.31 2.45 2.64
C THR A 69 -2.03 2.08 1.18
N ALA A 70 -3.03 2.25 0.32
CA ALA A 70 -2.95 2.15 -1.12
C ALA A 70 -3.83 3.22 -1.76
N SER A 71 -3.41 3.74 -2.92
CA SER A 71 -4.21 4.69 -3.69
C SER A 71 -5.31 3.99 -4.49
N LEU A 72 -6.36 4.73 -4.88
CA LEU A 72 -7.42 4.29 -5.78
C LEU A 72 -8.18 3.02 -5.36
N THR A 73 -8.19 2.71 -4.06
CA THR A 73 -8.91 1.58 -3.47
C THR A 73 -10.43 1.73 -3.50
N GLN A 74 -10.95 2.94 -3.75
CA GLN A 74 -12.37 3.29 -3.68
C GLN A 74 -13.04 2.84 -2.38
N ASP A 75 -12.27 2.78 -1.28
CA ASP A 75 -12.78 2.44 0.03
C ASP A 75 -13.55 3.63 0.64
N SER A 76 -14.44 3.34 1.59
CA SER A 76 -15.22 4.36 2.28
C SER A 76 -14.30 5.29 3.08
N LYS A 77 -14.74 6.54 3.32
CA LYS A 77 -14.06 7.49 4.23
C LYS A 77 -13.84 6.93 5.64
N THR A 78 -14.62 5.93 6.04
CA THR A 78 -14.51 5.26 7.35
C THR A 78 -13.58 4.05 7.34
N SER A 79 -13.08 3.63 6.18
CA SER A 79 -12.20 2.47 6.03
C SER A 79 -10.77 2.76 6.50
N LEU A 80 -10.06 1.69 6.84
CA LEU A 80 -8.68 1.72 7.36
C LEU A 80 -7.75 2.58 6.49
N ASN A 81 -7.69 2.30 5.19
CA ASN A 81 -6.81 2.99 4.24
C ASN A 81 -7.12 4.49 4.18
N SER A 82 -8.38 4.87 3.92
CA SER A 82 -8.79 6.28 3.86
C SER A 82 -8.45 7.07 5.11
N ARG A 83 -8.64 6.48 6.29
CA ARG A 83 -8.38 7.16 7.57
C ARG A 83 -6.89 7.35 7.85
N LEU A 84 -6.07 6.34 7.55
CA LEU A 84 -4.61 6.46 7.70
C LEU A 84 -4.02 7.46 6.71
N ILE A 85 -4.48 7.45 5.45
CA ILE A 85 -4.09 8.45 4.45
C ILE A 85 -4.43 9.86 4.94
N LYS A 86 -5.61 10.06 5.55
CA LYS A 86 -6.00 11.39 6.03
C LYS A 86 -5.04 11.93 7.10
N TYR A 87 -4.63 11.13 8.07
CA TYR A 87 -3.65 11.57 9.07
C TYR A 87 -2.27 11.87 8.45
N LEU A 88 -1.85 11.12 7.42
CA LEU A 88 -0.62 11.42 6.68
C LEU A 88 -0.73 12.74 5.89
N GLU A 89 -1.86 12.94 5.21
CA GLU A 89 -2.18 14.19 4.49
C GLU A 89 -2.15 15.39 5.44
N ASP A 90 -2.81 15.28 6.59
CA ASP A 90 -2.85 16.35 7.60
C ASP A 90 -1.46 16.65 8.15
N ALA A 91 -0.62 15.63 8.34
CA ALA A 91 0.75 15.83 8.79
C ALA A 91 1.61 16.59 7.76
N VAL A 92 1.56 16.19 6.49
CA VAL A 92 2.28 16.87 5.40
C VAL A 92 1.79 18.32 5.23
N ASN A 93 0.48 18.53 5.28
CA ASN A 93 -0.12 19.85 5.21
C ASN A 93 0.27 20.72 6.42
N GLY A 94 0.31 20.14 7.62
CA GLY A 94 0.76 20.83 8.83
C GLY A 94 2.21 21.29 8.74
N VAL A 95 3.10 20.45 8.21
CA VAL A 95 4.52 20.81 7.97
C VAL A 95 4.60 21.96 6.97
N THR A 96 3.84 21.87 5.87
CA THR A 96 3.78 22.91 4.83
C THR A 96 3.25 24.23 5.39
N ALA A 97 2.28 24.17 6.30
CA ALA A 97 1.70 25.31 7.01
C ALA A 97 2.56 25.82 8.18
N ARG A 98 3.76 25.27 8.38
CA ARG A 98 4.70 25.63 9.47
C ARG A 98 4.11 25.51 10.87
N GLN A 99 3.24 24.52 11.08
CA GLN A 99 2.79 24.16 12.42
C GLN A 99 3.94 23.51 13.20
N GLU A 100 3.81 23.46 14.53
CA GLU A 100 4.82 22.86 15.40
C GLU A 100 4.96 21.36 15.12
N ILE A 101 6.17 20.93 14.71
CA ILE A 101 6.48 19.55 14.37
C ILE A 101 6.10 18.54 15.48
N PRO A 102 6.37 18.80 16.78
CA PRO A 102 5.97 17.87 17.83
C PRO A 102 4.46 17.62 17.87
N LYS A 103 3.65 18.67 17.72
CA LYS A 103 2.18 18.56 17.70
C LYS A 103 1.68 17.78 16.49
N ILE A 104 2.31 17.98 15.32
CA ILE A 104 1.99 17.22 14.10
C ILE A 104 2.26 15.73 14.31
N ILE A 105 3.44 15.39 14.82
CA ILE A 105 3.84 14.00 15.06
C ILE A 105 2.93 13.35 16.11
N GLU A 106 2.60 14.07 17.18
CA GLU A 106 1.67 13.60 18.21
C GLU A 106 0.28 13.31 17.63
N ALA A 107 -0.28 14.24 16.84
CA ALA A 107 -1.58 14.04 16.20
C ALA A 107 -1.58 12.87 15.22
N LEU A 108 -0.52 12.73 14.41
CA LEU A 108 -0.33 11.60 13.50
C LEU A 108 -0.27 10.27 14.26
N HIS A 109 0.55 10.21 15.31
CA HIS A 109 0.72 9.02 16.14
C HIS A 109 -0.59 8.60 16.81
N ASN A 110 -1.25 9.53 17.50
CA ASN A 110 -2.51 9.28 18.20
C ASN A 110 -3.61 8.83 17.23
N GLY A 111 -3.68 9.48 16.06
CA GLY A 111 -4.60 9.10 14.99
C GLY A 111 -4.37 7.68 14.48
N PHE A 112 -3.10 7.31 14.24
CA PHE A 112 -2.75 5.97 13.82
C PHE A 112 -3.10 4.92 14.88
N VAL A 113 -2.75 5.15 16.15
CA VAL A 113 -3.08 4.23 17.25
C VAL A 113 -4.59 4.05 17.38
N GLN A 114 -5.36 5.15 17.31
CA GLN A 114 -6.81 5.11 17.36
C GLN A 114 -7.40 4.30 16.19
N VAL A 115 -6.94 4.53 14.97
CA VAL A 115 -7.45 3.80 13.80
C VAL A 115 -7.08 2.32 13.91
N LEU A 116 -5.80 2.01 14.12
CA LEU A 116 -5.29 0.63 14.12
C LEU A 116 -5.89 -0.21 15.27
N SER A 117 -6.13 0.38 16.44
CA SER A 117 -6.74 -0.32 17.57
C SER A 117 -8.19 -0.71 17.30
N GLN A 118 -8.95 0.09 16.56
CA GLN A 118 -10.33 -0.25 16.16
C GLN A 118 -10.40 -1.45 15.21
N TYR A 119 -9.29 -1.77 14.52
CA TYR A 119 -9.14 -2.95 13.69
C TYR A 119 -8.40 -4.10 14.40
N GLY A 120 -8.07 -3.96 15.68
CA GLY A 120 -7.36 -4.98 16.46
C GLY A 120 -5.90 -5.19 16.04
N LEU A 121 -5.29 -4.22 15.34
CA LEU A 121 -3.93 -4.31 14.83
C LEU A 121 -2.87 -3.84 15.84
N VAL A 122 -3.30 -3.05 16.83
CA VAL A 122 -2.49 -2.60 17.97
C VAL A 122 -3.35 -2.57 19.23
N ALA A 123 -2.71 -2.52 20.41
CA ALA A 123 -3.42 -2.35 21.67
C ALA A 123 -4.21 -1.03 21.68
N ALA A 124 -5.42 -1.06 22.24
CA ALA A 124 -6.17 0.15 22.50
C ALA A 124 -5.40 1.03 23.49
N PRO A 125 -5.42 2.36 23.33
CA PRO A 125 -4.83 3.26 24.31
C PRO A 125 -5.50 3.03 25.67
N THR A 126 -4.71 2.87 26.72
CA THR A 126 -5.24 2.76 28.08
C THR A 126 -6.01 4.02 28.44
N PRO A 127 -7.25 3.92 28.95
CA PRO A 127 -7.98 5.09 29.40
C PRO A 127 -7.19 5.73 30.54
N THR A 128 -6.82 7.00 30.40
CA THR A 128 -6.28 7.78 31.51
C THR A 128 -7.38 7.89 32.57
N PRO A 129 -7.12 7.50 33.84
CA PRO A 129 -8.11 7.65 34.89
C PRO A 129 -8.49 9.13 35.02
N THR A 130 -9.78 9.42 34.88
CA THR A 130 -10.33 10.76 35.14
C THR A 130 -10.09 11.10 36.61
N PRO A 131 -9.53 12.28 36.95
CA PRO A 131 -9.36 12.70 38.33
C PRO A 131 -10.70 12.87 39.07
#